data_AF-A0A2N9ML63-F1
#
_entry.id   AF-A0A2N9ML63-F1
#
_cell.length_a   1.000
_cell.length_b   1.000
_cell.length_c   1.000
_cell.angle_alpha   90.00
_cell.angle_beta   90.00
_cell.angle_gamma   90.00
#
_symmetry.space_group_name_H-M   'P 1'
#
loop_
_entity.id
_entity.type
_entity.pdbx_description
1 polymer ?
#
loop_
_entity_poly.entity_id
_entity_poly.type
_entity_poly.pdbx_seq_one_letter_code
_entity_poly.pdbx_strand_id
1 'polypeptide(L)'
;MDHIQRGEIWWADLPEPRRSEPGFRRPILVIQADSFNRSRIQTVIVAVITGNLELAEAPGNVVVPARSSGLPRDSVVNVSQVLTLDRSYLIEHAGTLPARLQGSVDAGLRTVLQL
;
A
#
# COMPACT_ATOMS: atom_id res chain seq x y z
N MET A 1 7.75 -16.85 5.79
CA MET A 1 7.90 -15.43 5.43
C MET A 1 8.22 -14.69 6.71
N ASP A 2 9.27 -13.87 6.69
CA ASP A 2 9.56 -12.93 7.76
C ASP A 2 8.31 -12.10 8.09
N HIS A 3 8.23 -11.63 9.34
CA HIS A 3 7.04 -10.94 9.84
C HIS A 3 6.77 -9.67 9.03
N ILE A 4 5.73 -9.70 8.19
CA ILE A 4 5.18 -8.55 7.47
C ILE A 4 4.90 -7.43 8.49
N GLN A 5 5.33 -6.21 8.19
CA GLN A 5 5.13 -5.05 9.07
C GLN A 5 4.38 -3.92 8.38
N ARG A 6 3.66 -3.15 9.18
CA ARG A 6 3.00 -1.92 8.76
C ARG A 6 4.04 -0.94 8.22
N GLY A 7 3.72 -0.34 7.08
CA GLY A 7 4.59 0.59 6.38
C GLY A 7 5.57 -0.06 5.41
N GLU A 8 5.64 -1.39 5.35
CA GLU A 8 6.37 -2.08 4.30
C GLU A 8 5.66 -1.94 2.95
N ILE A 9 6.46 -1.79 1.90
CA ILE A 9 6.06 -1.74 0.51
C ILE A 9 6.44 -3.07 -0.11
N TRP A 10 5.46 -3.72 -0.74
CA TRP A 10 5.64 -5.00 -1.40
C TRP A 10 5.13 -4.95 -2.83
N TRP A 11 5.80 -5.67 -3.73
CA TRP A 11 5.20 -6.07 -5.00
C TRP A 11 4.21 -7.19 -4.76
N ALA A 12 2.97 -7.01 -5.23
CA ALA A 12 1.92 -8.02 -5.15
C ALA A 12 1.43 -8.44 -6.54
N ASP A 13 1.06 -9.71 -6.71
CA ASP A 13 0.53 -10.27 -7.98
C ASP A 13 -0.99 -10.29 -7.99
N LEU A 14 -1.64 -9.17 -8.35
CA LEU A 14 -3.10 -9.11 -8.31
C LEU A 14 -3.73 -9.71 -9.58
N PRO A 15 -4.97 -10.24 -9.50
CA PRO A 15 -5.71 -10.70 -10.67
C PRO A 15 -5.94 -9.59 -11.70
N GLU A 16 -6.45 -9.97 -12.87
CA GLU A 16 -6.93 -8.99 -13.85
C GLU A 16 -7.97 -8.06 -13.23
N PRO A 17 -7.86 -6.74 -13.45
CA PRO A 17 -8.76 -5.78 -12.85
C PRO A 17 -10.13 -5.82 -13.52
N ARG A 18 -11.18 -5.63 -12.71
CA ARG A 18 -12.51 -5.30 -13.24
C ARG A 18 -12.71 -3.79 -13.20
N ARG A 19 -12.78 -3.16 -14.38
CA ARG A 19 -12.92 -1.69 -14.53
C ARG A 19 -11.82 -0.94 -13.76
N SER A 20 -12.20 -0.14 -12.76
CA SER A 20 -11.28 0.72 -12.00
C SER A 20 -10.62 0.00 -10.82
N GLU A 21 -10.92 -1.28 -10.60
CA GLU A 21 -10.28 -2.07 -9.55
C GLU A 21 -8.76 -2.19 -9.82
N PRO A 22 -7.92 -2.25 -8.77
CA PRO A 22 -6.50 -2.58 -8.93
C PRO A 22 -6.34 -3.98 -9.53
N GLY A 23 -5.28 -4.18 -10.31
CA GLY A 23 -4.94 -5.49 -10.86
C GLY A 23 -3.50 -5.57 -11.31
N PHE A 24 -3.11 -6.75 -11.78
CA PHE A 24 -1.76 -7.12 -12.21
C PHE A 24 -0.70 -6.96 -11.11
N ARG A 25 0.56 -7.27 -11.46
CA ARG A 25 1.70 -7.02 -10.59
C ARG A 25 1.86 -5.52 -10.31
N ARG A 26 1.76 -5.11 -9.05
CA ARG A 26 1.91 -3.70 -8.65
C ARG A 26 2.39 -3.53 -7.21
N PRO A 27 2.98 -2.37 -6.87
CA PRO A 27 3.38 -2.11 -5.50
C PRO A 27 2.16 -1.82 -4.62
N ILE A 28 2.21 -2.30 -3.39
CA ILE A 28 1.22 -2.06 -2.35
C ILE A 28 1.94 -1.62 -1.06
N LEU A 29 1.24 -0.89 -0.20
CA LEU A 29 1.68 -0.50 1.13
C LEU A 29 0.91 -1.31 2.17
N VAL A 30 1.60 -1.99 3.08
CA VAL A 30 0.96 -2.66 4.21
C VAL A 30 0.46 -1.61 5.20
N ILE A 31 -0.86 -1.58 5.44
CA ILE A 31 -1.50 -0.62 6.37
C ILE A 31 -2.09 -1.29 7.60
N GLN A 32 -2.20 -2.62 7.59
CA GLN A 32 -2.65 -3.43 8.72
C GLN A 32 -1.71 -3.28 9.92
N ALA A 33 -2.29 -3.16 11.12
CA ALA A 33 -1.53 -3.07 12.36
C ALA A 33 -0.74 -4.35 12.66
N ASP A 34 0.46 -4.20 13.23
CA ASP A 34 1.37 -5.34 13.40
C ASP A 34 0.89 -6.41 14.39
N SER A 35 -0.02 -6.06 15.30
CA SER A 35 -0.68 -7.05 16.15
C SER A 35 -1.44 -8.09 15.32
N PHE A 36 -2.05 -7.67 14.21
CA PHE A 36 -2.72 -8.56 13.27
C PHE A 36 -1.73 -9.25 12.35
N ASN A 37 -0.69 -8.55 11.87
CA ASN A 37 0.35 -9.14 11.02
C ASN A 37 1.12 -10.28 11.74
N ARG A 38 1.34 -10.16 13.05
CA ARG A 38 1.96 -11.21 13.88
C ARG A 38 1.00 -12.32 14.31
N SER A 39 -0.29 -12.17 14.07
CA SER A 39 -1.29 -13.19 14.41
C SER A 39 -1.32 -14.36 13.42
N ARG A 40 -2.20 -15.33 13.65
CA ARG A 40 -2.42 -16.48 12.75
C ARG A 40 -3.23 -16.12 11.49
N ILE A 41 -3.72 -14.89 11.36
CA ILE A 41 -4.50 -14.43 10.21
C ILE A 41 -3.60 -14.46 8.96
N GLN A 42 -4.03 -15.18 7.92
CA GLN A 42 -3.26 -15.31 6.67
C GLN A 42 -3.47 -14.16 5.69
N THR A 43 -4.27 -13.17 6.06
CA THR A 43 -4.50 -11.96 5.25
C THR A 43 -3.76 -10.73 5.78
N VAL A 44 -3.65 -9.74 4.92
CA VAL A 44 -3.08 -8.42 5.20
C VAL A 44 -3.95 -7.35 4.52
N ILE A 45 -4.17 -6.23 5.22
CA ILE A 45 -4.81 -5.04 4.65
C ILE A 45 -3.73 -4.12 4.08
N VAL A 46 -3.91 -3.73 2.82
CA VAL A 46 -2.95 -2.94 2.05
C VAL A 46 -3.63 -1.76 1.36
N ALA A 47 -2.88 -0.70 1.08
CA ALA A 47 -3.28 0.36 0.14
C ALA A 47 -2.45 0.25 -1.14
N VAL A 48 -3.08 0.47 -2.29
CA VAL A 48 -2.42 0.35 -3.59
C VAL A 48 -1.48 1.53 -3.85
N ILE A 49 -0.32 1.24 -4.44
CA ILE A 49 0.61 2.25 -4.95
C ILE A 49 0.58 2.26 -6.48
N THR A 50 0.58 3.46 -7.06
CA THR A 50 0.54 3.68 -8.51
C THR A 50 1.62 4.67 -8.94
N GLY A 51 2.19 4.46 -10.12
CA GLY A 51 3.09 5.43 -10.74
C GLY A 51 2.37 6.55 -11.49
N ASN A 52 1.02 6.57 -11.51
CA ASN A 52 0.27 7.70 -12.04
C ASN A 52 0.27 8.85 -11.02
N LEU A 53 1.11 9.85 -11.25
CA LEU A 53 1.28 11.00 -10.36
C LEU A 53 0.08 11.94 -10.36
N GLU A 54 -0.79 11.92 -11.38
CA GLU A 54 -2.02 12.75 -11.42
C GLU A 54 -2.97 12.42 -10.26
N LEU A 55 -2.90 11.18 -9.74
CA LEU A 55 -3.69 10.77 -8.59
C LEU A 55 -3.25 11.44 -7.29
N ALA A 56 -2.15 12.19 -7.26
CA ALA A 56 -1.76 12.99 -6.10
C ALA A 56 -2.80 14.08 -5.76
N GLU A 57 -3.56 14.56 -6.74
CA GLU A 57 -4.60 15.58 -6.56
C GLU A 57 -5.89 15.02 -5.92
N ALA A 58 -6.02 13.70 -5.83
CA ALA A 58 -7.19 13.08 -5.21
C ALA A 58 -7.13 13.25 -3.68
N PRO A 59 -8.28 13.50 -3.01
CA PRO A 59 -8.32 13.71 -1.56
C PRO A 59 -7.65 12.57 -0.78
N GLY A 60 -6.69 12.93 0.08
CA GLY A 60 -6.00 12.00 0.97
C GLY A 60 -4.91 11.15 0.31
N ASN A 61 -4.70 11.23 -1.01
CA ASN A 61 -3.60 10.53 -1.66
C ASN A 61 -2.24 11.12 -1.27
N VAL A 62 -1.22 10.27 -1.24
CA VAL A 62 0.11 10.65 -0.73
C VAL A 62 1.18 10.37 -1.76
N VAL A 63 1.92 11.40 -2.14
CA VAL A 63 3.11 11.26 -2.98
C VAL A 63 4.22 10.55 -2.20
N VAL A 64 4.80 9.54 -2.84
CA VAL A 64 5.88 8.71 -2.33
C VAL A 64 7.08 8.82 -3.28
N PRO A 65 8.14 9.57 -2.90
CA PRO A 65 9.34 9.69 -3.72
C PRO A 65 10.10 8.36 -3.85
N ALA A 66 10.66 8.08 -5.03
CA ALA A 66 11.45 6.86 -5.31
C ALA A 66 12.56 6.62 -4.27
N ARG A 67 13.29 7.70 -3.94
CA ARG A 67 14.39 7.69 -2.96
C ARG A 67 13.98 7.27 -1.55
N SER A 68 12.68 7.28 -1.25
CA SER A 68 12.11 7.01 0.08
C SER A 68 11.32 5.71 0.13
N SER A 69 11.20 4.96 -0.96
CA SER A 69 10.27 3.82 -1.05
C SER A 69 10.88 2.52 -1.55
N GLY A 70 12.06 2.57 -2.17
CA GLY A 70 12.63 1.42 -2.87
C GLY A 70 11.95 1.12 -4.21
N LEU A 71 11.00 1.96 -4.64
CA LEU A 71 10.38 1.86 -5.96
C LEU A 71 11.23 2.53 -7.03
N PRO A 72 11.15 2.10 -8.30
CA PRO A 72 11.99 2.62 -9.39
C PRO A 72 11.63 4.06 -9.81
N ARG A 73 10.50 4.60 -9.34
CA ARG A 73 10.01 5.94 -9.68
C ARG A 73 9.11 6.51 -8.59
N ASP A 74 8.97 7.82 -8.62
CA ASP A 74 7.98 8.53 -7.80
C ASP A 74 6.59 7.94 -8.06
N SER A 75 5.84 7.77 -6.98
CA SER A 75 4.57 7.06 -6.97
C SER A 75 3.58 7.73 -6.03
N VAL A 76 2.35 7.26 -6.01
CA VAL A 76 1.27 7.75 -5.14
C VAL A 76 0.64 6.56 -4.41
N VAL A 77 0.46 6.67 -3.10
CA VAL A 77 -0.42 5.77 -2.34
C VAL A 77 -1.85 6.23 -2.59
N ASN A 78 -2.65 5.38 -3.22
CA ASN A 78 -4.06 5.63 -3.48
C ASN A 78 -4.90 5.13 -2.29
N VAL A 79 -5.28 6.05 -1.39
CA VAL A 79 -5.98 5.69 -0.15
C VAL A 79 -7.41 5.21 -0.40
N SER A 80 -7.99 5.50 -1.56
CA SER A 80 -9.30 4.96 -1.95
C SER A 80 -9.27 3.51 -2.43
N GLN A 81 -8.08 2.94 -2.65
CA GLN A 81 -7.89 1.57 -3.11
C GLN A 81 -7.23 0.72 -2.02
N VAL A 82 -8.02 0.43 -1.00
CA VAL A 82 -7.67 -0.49 0.10
C VAL A 82 -8.13 -1.90 -0.22
N LEU A 83 -7.26 -2.88 -0.05
CA LEU A 83 -7.52 -4.28 -0.33
C LEU A 83 -7.17 -5.13 0.89
N THR A 84 -7.92 -6.22 1.08
CA THR A 84 -7.50 -7.33 1.94
C THR A 84 -6.99 -8.45 1.03
N LEU A 85 -5.72 -8.83 1.20
CA LEU A 85 -5.07 -9.84 0.39
C LEU A 85 -4.66 -11.03 1.25
N ASP A 86 -4.68 -12.24 0.70
CA ASP A 86 -3.92 -13.34 1.28
C ASP A 86 -2.41 -13.04 1.16
N ARG A 87 -1.60 -13.45 2.14
CA ARG A 87 -0.15 -13.18 2.14
C ARG A 87 0.58 -13.80 0.95
N SER A 88 0.02 -14.85 0.34
CA SER A 88 0.57 -15.47 -0.87
C SER A 88 0.59 -14.54 -2.08
N TYR A 89 -0.19 -13.46 -2.08
CA TYR A 89 -0.13 -12.43 -3.12
C TYR A 89 1.14 -11.58 -3.06
N LEU A 90 1.84 -11.53 -1.92
CA LEU A 90 3.06 -10.75 -1.76
C LEU A 90 4.27 -11.50 -2.34
N ILE A 91 4.95 -10.88 -3.29
CA ILE A 91 6.07 -11.51 -4.02
C ILE A 91 7.41 -11.04 -3.45
N GLU A 92 7.62 -9.73 -3.40
CA GLU A 92 8.94 -9.13 -3.18
C GLU A 92 8.81 -7.86 -2.33
N HIS A 93 9.59 -7.79 -1.25
CA HIS A 93 9.70 -6.59 -0.44
C HIS A 93 10.51 -5.52 -1.19
N ALA A 94 9.90 -4.36 -1.42
CA ALA A 94 10.54 -3.24 -2.13
C ALA A 94 11.25 -2.27 -1.16
N GLY A 95 10.69 -2.04 0.02
CA GLY A 95 11.22 -1.09 0.98
C GLY A 95 10.24 -0.77 2.09
N THR A 96 10.63 0.14 2.99
CA THR A 96 9.78 0.58 4.11
C THR A 96 9.57 2.08 4.04
N LEU A 97 8.31 2.50 4.15
CA LEU A 97 7.92 3.90 4.07
C LEU A 97 8.41 4.65 5.34
N PRO A 98 9.04 5.84 5.21
CA PRO A 98 9.41 6.65 6.35
C PRO A 98 8.21 7.03 7.21
N ALA A 99 8.40 7.09 8.53
CA ALA A 99 7.34 7.37 9.49
C ALA A 99 6.52 8.64 9.18
N ARG A 100 7.17 9.69 8.65
CA ARG A 100 6.49 10.92 8.22
C ARG A 100 5.47 10.64 7.12
N LEU A 101 5.84 9.90 6.08
CA LEU A 101 4.95 9.55 4.97
C LEU A 101 3.88 8.57 5.42
N GLN A 102 4.21 7.63 6.32
CA GLN A 102 3.22 6.76 6.95
C GLN A 102 2.14 7.57 7.69
N GLY A 103 2.54 8.62 8.44
CA GLY A 103 1.59 9.53 9.09
C GLY A 103 0.67 10.25 8.11
N SER A 104 1.19 10.68 6.95
CA SER A 104 0.37 11.26 5.87
C SER A 104 -0.64 10.24 5.32
N VAL A 105 -0.22 8.99 5.12
CA VAL A 105 -1.12 7.92 4.67
C VAL A 105 -2.21 7.66 5.71
N ASP A 106 -1.86 7.65 6.99
CA ASP A 106 -2.82 7.46 8.08
C ASP A 106 -3.87 8.58 8.12
N ALA A 107 -3.48 9.83 7.82
CA ALA A 107 -4.42 10.94 7.67
C ALA A 107 -5.32 10.75 6.45
N GLY A 108 -4.76 10.35 5.30
CA GLY A 108 -5.54 10.07 4.09
C GLY A 108 -6.54 8.93 4.26
N LEU A 109 -6.15 7.85 4.95
CA LEU A 109 -7.03 6.73 5.32
C LEU A 109 -8.19 7.19 6.22
N ARG A 110 -7.95 8.10 7.17
CA ARG A 110 -9.03 8.69 7.98
C ARG A 110 -9.98 9.52 7.13
N THR A 111 -9.48 10.31 6.19
CA THR A 111 -10.31 11.09 5.26
C THR A 111 -11.23 10.20 4.44
N VAL A 112 -10.70 9.15 3.80
CA VAL A 112 -11.49 8.30 2.91
C VAL A 112 -12.49 7.40 3.66
N LEU A 113 -12.20 7.06 4.92
CA LEU A 113 -13.07 6.25 5.78
C LEU A 113 -13.98 7.08 6.70
N GLN A 114 -13.85 8.41 6.70
CA GLN A 114 -14.57 9.32 7.61
C GLN A 114 -14.37 8.97 9.10
N LEU A 115 -13.11 8.80 9.51
CA LEU A 115 -12.67 8.45 10.88
C LEU A 115 -11.87 9.56 11.56
#